data_AF-A0A1G2T6W3-F1
#
_entry.id   AF-A0A1G2T6W3-F1
#
_cell.length_a   1.000
_cell.length_b   1.000
_cell.length_c   1.000
_cell.angle_alpha   90.00
_cell.angle_beta   90.00
_cell.angle_gamma   90.00
#
_symmetry.space_group_name_H-M   'P 1'
#
loop_
_entity.id
_entity.type
_entity.pdbx_description
1 polymer ?
#
loop_
_entity_poly.entity_id
_entity_poly.type
_entity_poly.pdbx_seq_one_letter_code
_entity_poly.pdbx_strand_id
1 'polypeptide(L)'
;MIPMSPLATSTTVTDRDPKGLHFMQKCAAVYNKAGLDEDQAQQLNEDPEFAKELAMLIDKRSQPDNRFELINSFEITVPADYVHATRLTSFGKAHKKKFYYYNPELTDANFAKTPALVPGKKFLVKAFQIKGRVTSDDCLTQLKRVKATLIGAQGASLAYEQKKDELTVSQWSLSFDEKDNLPFVDGYHRVPSVYRVSGGGFGFDLDGFEYDWSDRYVLLAFCDLPAGEA
;
A
#
# COMPACT_ATOMS: atom_id res chain seq x y z
N MET A 1 -33.82 -10.25 26.84
CA MET A 1 -32.80 -9.18 26.68
C MET A 1 -32.11 -9.42 25.36
N ILE A 2 -32.33 -8.56 24.38
CA ILE A 2 -31.63 -8.59 23.09
C ILE A 2 -30.28 -7.90 23.32
N PRO A 3 -29.12 -8.49 22.95
CA PRO A 3 -27.85 -7.82 23.11
C PRO A 3 -27.79 -6.64 22.14
N MET A 4 -27.58 -5.45 22.67
CA MET A 4 -27.23 -4.27 21.86
C MET A 4 -25.89 -4.54 21.18
N SER A 5 -25.88 -4.53 19.85
CA SER A 5 -24.64 -4.39 19.08
C SER A 5 -23.88 -3.15 19.58
N PRO A 6 -22.56 -3.23 19.76
CA PRO A 6 -21.78 -2.04 20.09
C PRO A 6 -21.96 -1.02 18.97
N LEU A 7 -22.43 0.18 19.33
CA LEU A 7 -22.44 1.32 18.41
C LEU A 7 -21.03 1.45 17.85
N ALA A 8 -20.92 1.41 16.52
CA ALA A 8 -19.71 1.83 15.84
C ALA A 8 -19.34 3.21 16.39
N THR A 9 -18.14 3.35 16.94
CA THR A 9 -17.61 4.65 17.37
C THR A 9 -17.66 5.58 16.17
N SER A 10 -18.59 6.54 16.21
CA SER A 10 -18.65 7.63 15.26
C SER A 10 -17.36 8.43 15.37
N THR A 11 -16.37 8.15 14.52
CA THR A 11 -15.24 9.05 14.32
C THR A 11 -15.72 10.19 13.42
N THR A 12 -16.41 11.16 14.00
CA THR A 12 -16.82 12.38 13.30
C THR A 12 -15.59 13.20 12.96
N VAL A 13 -15.20 13.23 11.68
CA VAL A 13 -14.16 14.12 11.15
C VAL A 13 -14.60 15.59 11.07
N THR A 14 -15.63 15.95 11.82
CA THR A 14 -16.21 17.30 11.94
C THR A 14 -16.08 17.85 13.35
N ASP A 15 -15.51 17.06 14.28
CA ASP A 15 -15.23 17.52 15.63
C ASP A 15 -14.21 18.66 15.59
N ARG A 16 -14.22 19.54 16.61
CA ARG A 16 -13.23 20.64 16.72
C ARG A 16 -11.85 20.13 17.19
N ASP A 17 -11.43 18.97 16.70
CA ASP A 17 -10.11 18.39 16.89
C ASP A 17 -9.19 18.74 15.68
N PRO A 18 -7.90 18.41 15.72
CA PRO A 18 -7.00 18.71 14.60
C PRO A 18 -7.46 18.12 13.25
N LYS A 19 -8.16 16.98 13.25
CA LYS A 19 -8.64 16.31 12.02
C LYS A 19 -9.85 17.03 11.46
N GLY A 20 -10.81 17.42 12.30
CA GLY A 20 -11.98 18.16 11.85
C GLY A 20 -11.68 19.61 11.49
N LEU A 21 -10.76 20.28 12.18
CA LEU A 21 -10.23 21.57 11.73
C LEU A 21 -9.58 21.46 10.35
N HIS A 22 -8.82 20.41 10.09
CA HIS A 22 -8.23 20.17 8.77
C HIS A 22 -9.28 19.96 7.67
N PHE A 23 -10.37 19.24 7.98
CA PHE A 23 -11.49 19.08 7.05
C PHE A 23 -12.20 20.41 6.78
N MET A 24 -12.50 21.19 7.82
CA MET A 24 -13.13 22.51 7.67
C MET A 24 -12.26 23.49 6.86
N GLN A 25 -10.93 23.45 7.01
CA GLN A 25 -10.01 24.23 6.18
C GLN A 25 -10.12 23.87 4.69
N LYS A 26 -10.26 22.57 4.36
CA LYS A 26 -10.47 22.14 2.97
C LYS A 26 -11.80 22.63 2.42
N CYS A 27 -12.87 22.52 3.20
CA CYS A 27 -14.18 23.03 2.81
C CYS A 27 -14.11 24.54 2.55
N ALA A 28 -13.56 25.31 3.48
CA ALA A 28 -13.38 26.76 3.32
C ALA A 28 -12.60 27.12 2.05
N ALA A 29 -11.51 26.40 1.74
CA ALA A 29 -10.75 26.63 0.52
C ALA A 29 -11.58 26.41 -0.76
N VAL A 30 -12.49 25.44 -0.78
CA VAL A 30 -13.38 25.17 -1.91
C VAL A 30 -14.43 26.28 -2.07
N TYR A 31 -15.08 26.71 -0.99
CA TYR A 31 -16.04 27.81 -1.01
C TYR A 31 -15.40 29.14 -1.44
N ASN A 32 -14.23 29.46 -0.87
CA ASN A 32 -13.47 30.67 -1.23
C ASN A 32 -13.09 30.67 -2.72
N LYS A 33 -12.70 29.51 -3.26
CA LYS A 33 -12.37 29.37 -4.70
C LYS A 33 -13.60 29.53 -5.60
N ALA A 34 -14.78 29.12 -5.12
CA ALA A 34 -16.04 29.29 -5.84
C ALA A 34 -16.51 30.75 -5.88
N GLY A 35 -16.00 31.61 -4.97
CA GLY A 35 -16.34 33.03 -4.94
C GLY A 35 -17.77 33.31 -4.47
N LEU A 36 -18.35 32.41 -3.69
CA LEU A 36 -19.69 32.56 -3.12
C LEU A 36 -19.67 33.60 -1.99
N ASP A 37 -20.69 34.45 -1.93
CA ASP A 37 -20.97 35.24 -0.74
C ASP A 37 -21.65 34.40 0.37
N GLU A 38 -21.89 35.00 1.53
CA GLU A 38 -22.44 34.30 2.69
C GLU A 38 -23.84 33.73 2.43
N ASP A 39 -24.70 34.49 1.74
CA ASP A 39 -26.07 34.07 1.43
C ASP A 39 -26.08 32.93 0.41
N GLN A 40 -25.24 33.01 -0.63
CA GLN A 40 -25.06 31.96 -1.62
C GLN A 40 -24.49 30.68 -1.00
N ALA A 41 -23.50 30.81 -0.11
CA ALA A 41 -22.91 29.69 0.60
C ALA A 41 -23.95 29.01 1.53
N GLN A 42 -24.78 29.81 2.21
CA GLN A 42 -25.83 29.29 3.06
C GLN A 42 -26.93 28.58 2.26
N GLN A 43 -27.36 29.13 1.13
CA GLN A 43 -28.30 28.47 0.23
C GLN A 43 -27.78 27.11 -0.26
N LEU A 44 -26.49 27.02 -0.60
CA LEU A 44 -25.86 25.75 -0.99
C LEU A 44 -25.85 24.74 0.17
N ASN A 45 -25.59 25.19 1.40
CA ASN A 45 -25.61 24.32 2.59
C ASN A 45 -27.01 23.76 2.90
N GLU A 46 -28.05 24.51 2.57
CA GLU A 46 -29.45 24.14 2.79
C GLU A 46 -30.05 23.33 1.63
N ASP A 47 -29.37 23.24 0.49
CA ASP A 47 -29.81 22.47 -0.68
C ASP A 47 -29.74 20.95 -0.40
N PRO A 48 -30.89 20.24 -0.37
CA PRO A 48 -30.91 18.80 -0.17
C PRO A 48 -30.17 18.00 -1.26
N GLU A 49 -30.12 18.50 -2.50
CA GLU A 49 -29.37 17.83 -3.57
C GLU A 49 -27.87 17.98 -3.36
N PHE A 50 -27.37 19.11 -2.84
CA PHE A 50 -25.96 19.26 -2.49
C PHE A 50 -25.51 18.23 -1.44
N ALA A 51 -26.31 18.03 -0.39
CA ALA A 51 -26.03 17.01 0.63
C ALA A 51 -26.03 15.58 0.04
N LYS A 52 -26.94 15.29 -0.89
CA LYS A 52 -27.03 14.01 -1.59
C LYS A 52 -25.84 13.77 -2.52
N GLU A 53 -25.40 14.77 -3.26
CA GLU A 53 -24.21 14.71 -4.10
C GLU A 53 -22.94 14.47 -3.27
N LEU A 54 -22.80 15.16 -2.14
CA LEU A 54 -21.71 14.94 -1.20
C LEU A 54 -21.72 13.50 -0.66
N ALA A 55 -22.89 12.98 -0.27
CA ALA A 55 -23.04 11.61 0.20
C ALA A 55 -22.66 10.59 -0.89
N MET A 56 -23.10 10.79 -2.13
CA MET A 56 -22.73 9.94 -3.27
C MET A 56 -21.23 9.97 -3.55
N LEU A 57 -20.60 11.15 -3.41
CA LEU A 57 -19.16 11.28 -3.56
C LEU A 57 -18.41 10.56 -2.45
N ILE A 58 -18.83 10.70 -1.20
CA ILE A 58 -18.26 9.99 -0.05
C ILE A 58 -18.39 8.48 -0.25
N ASP A 59 -19.57 7.99 -0.61
CA ASP A 59 -19.80 6.58 -0.88
C ASP A 59 -18.86 6.09 -1.98
N LYS A 60 -18.91 6.71 -3.16
CA LYS A 60 -18.03 6.38 -4.30
C LYS A 60 -16.54 6.36 -3.95
N ARG A 61 -16.08 7.26 -3.06
CA ARG A 61 -14.67 7.37 -2.66
C ARG A 61 -14.28 6.48 -1.48
N SER A 62 -15.26 5.96 -0.75
CA SER A 62 -15.06 5.07 0.40
C SER A 62 -15.18 3.59 0.03
N GLN A 63 -15.86 3.29 -1.08
CA GLN A 63 -15.99 1.92 -1.55
C GLN A 63 -14.62 1.28 -1.84
N PRO A 64 -14.44 0.00 -1.46
CA PRO A 64 -13.29 -0.77 -1.88
C PRO A 64 -13.13 -0.77 -3.40
N ASP A 65 -11.93 -0.53 -3.89
CA ASP A 65 -11.62 -0.78 -5.29
C ASP A 65 -11.66 -2.31 -5.54
N ASN A 66 -12.70 -2.74 -6.27
CA ASN A 66 -12.95 -4.15 -6.56
C ASN A 66 -11.90 -4.77 -7.50
N ARG A 67 -10.98 -3.96 -8.02
CA ARG A 67 -9.80 -4.43 -8.76
C ARG A 67 -8.72 -5.03 -7.84
N PHE A 68 -8.87 -4.93 -6.51
CA PHE A 68 -7.95 -5.54 -5.54
C PHE A 68 -8.68 -6.52 -4.62
N GLU A 69 -8.51 -7.81 -4.86
CA GLU A 69 -9.08 -8.88 -4.04
C GLU A 69 -8.05 -9.41 -3.04
N LEU A 70 -8.36 -9.40 -1.74
CA LEU A 70 -7.50 -10.01 -0.72
C LEU A 70 -7.54 -11.55 -0.87
N ILE A 71 -6.43 -12.17 -1.23
CA ILE A 71 -6.35 -13.61 -1.49
C ILE A 71 -5.56 -14.39 -0.43
N ASN A 72 -4.64 -13.72 0.28
CA ASN A 72 -3.87 -14.34 1.36
C ASN A 72 -3.40 -13.29 2.38
N SER A 73 -3.06 -13.71 3.58
CA SER A 73 -2.35 -12.90 4.56
C SER A 73 -1.43 -13.74 5.43
N PHE A 74 -0.22 -13.26 5.68
CA PHE A 74 0.77 -13.95 6.48
C PHE A 74 1.64 -12.97 7.28
N GLU A 75 2.20 -13.45 8.39
CA GLU A 75 3.09 -12.64 9.23
C GLU A 75 4.56 -12.77 8.81
N ILE A 76 5.28 -11.66 8.88
CA ILE A 76 6.75 -11.64 8.84
C ILE A 76 7.29 -10.84 10.03
N THR A 77 8.52 -11.14 10.42
CA THR A 77 9.23 -10.42 11.48
C THR A 77 10.55 -9.86 10.94
N VAL A 78 10.84 -8.59 11.19
CA VAL A 78 12.14 -8.02 10.86
C VAL A 78 13.20 -8.72 11.74
N PRO A 79 14.24 -9.36 11.17
CA PRO A 79 15.25 -10.08 11.93
C PRO A 79 15.95 -9.19 12.98
N ALA A 80 16.40 -9.79 14.08
CA ALA A 80 17.10 -9.07 15.15
C ALA A 80 18.43 -8.47 14.68
N ASP A 81 19.06 -9.09 13.68
CA ASP A 81 20.32 -8.69 13.04
C ASP A 81 20.09 -7.85 11.77
N TYR A 82 18.87 -7.33 11.55
CA TYR A 82 18.58 -6.49 10.41
C TYR A 82 19.43 -5.20 10.42
N VAL A 83 20.15 -4.96 9.33
CA VAL A 83 20.90 -3.73 9.06
C VAL A 83 20.41 -3.14 7.75
N HIS A 84 19.76 -1.98 7.82
CA HIS A 84 19.12 -1.35 6.66
C HIS A 84 20.07 -1.12 5.48
N ALA A 85 21.31 -0.68 5.78
CA ALA A 85 22.30 -0.33 4.76
C ALA A 85 22.90 -1.52 4.00
N THR A 86 22.69 -2.75 4.46
CA THR A 86 23.31 -3.95 3.89
C THR A 86 22.34 -5.12 3.71
N ARG A 87 21.03 -4.87 3.86
CA ARG A 87 19.99 -5.91 3.81
C ARG A 87 20.01 -6.63 2.47
N LEU A 88 20.01 -5.91 1.34
CA LEU A 88 19.93 -6.50 0.01
C LEU A 88 21.25 -7.17 -0.39
N THR A 89 22.39 -6.61 0.00
CA THR A 89 23.71 -7.25 -0.17
C THR A 89 23.77 -8.59 0.58
N SER A 90 23.36 -8.61 1.85
CA SER A 90 23.37 -9.81 2.69
C SER A 90 22.40 -10.86 2.15
N PHE A 91 21.19 -10.44 1.77
CA PHE A 91 20.19 -11.29 1.14
C PHE A 91 20.69 -11.89 -0.19
N GLY A 92 21.26 -11.06 -1.06
CA GLY A 92 21.83 -11.50 -2.34
C GLY A 92 22.95 -12.52 -2.15
N LYS A 93 23.84 -12.32 -1.17
CA LYS A 93 24.89 -13.29 -0.84
C LYS A 93 24.33 -14.67 -0.45
N ALA A 94 23.25 -14.70 0.32
CA ALA A 94 22.65 -15.93 0.82
C ALA A 94 21.72 -16.62 -0.19
N HIS A 95 21.00 -15.85 -1.02
CA HIS A 95 19.86 -16.38 -1.77
C HIS A 95 19.91 -16.19 -3.28
N LYS A 96 20.74 -15.30 -3.85
CA LYS A 96 20.68 -14.99 -5.30
C LYS A 96 20.79 -16.23 -6.20
N LYS A 97 21.60 -17.22 -5.80
CA LYS A 97 21.79 -18.49 -6.54
C LYS A 97 20.58 -19.42 -6.52
N LYS A 98 19.60 -19.17 -5.65
CA LYS A 98 18.34 -19.93 -5.56
C LYS A 98 17.27 -19.42 -6.53
N PHE A 99 17.46 -18.21 -7.07
CA PHE A 99 16.59 -17.65 -8.08
C PHE A 99 17.05 -18.08 -9.47
N TYR A 100 16.10 -18.40 -10.37
CA TYR A 100 16.45 -18.61 -11.78
C TYR A 100 16.87 -17.29 -12.44
N TYR A 101 16.40 -16.16 -11.90
CA TYR A 101 16.78 -14.82 -12.28
C TYR A 101 16.78 -13.89 -11.06
N TYR A 102 17.85 -13.11 -10.91
CA TYR A 102 18.01 -12.11 -9.85
C TYR A 102 18.52 -10.82 -10.49
N ASN A 103 17.71 -9.77 -10.47
CA ASN A 103 18.06 -8.50 -11.09
C ASN A 103 19.27 -7.86 -10.39
N PRO A 104 20.35 -7.50 -11.12
CA PRO A 104 21.56 -6.92 -10.53
C PRO A 104 21.33 -5.56 -9.88
N GLU A 105 20.26 -4.85 -10.22
CA GLU A 105 19.90 -3.54 -9.66
C GLU A 105 19.22 -3.64 -8.27
N LEU A 106 18.96 -4.86 -7.77
CA LEU A 106 18.50 -5.10 -6.39
C LEU A 106 19.64 -4.91 -5.38
N THR A 107 20.09 -3.65 -5.25
CA THR A 107 21.21 -3.24 -4.39
C THR A 107 20.74 -2.30 -3.28
N ASP A 108 21.48 -2.27 -2.16
CA ASP A 108 21.18 -1.34 -1.08
C ASP A 108 21.27 0.12 -1.54
N ALA A 109 22.17 0.46 -2.46
CA ALA A 109 22.32 1.80 -3.00
C ALA A 109 21.06 2.28 -3.74
N ASN A 110 20.46 1.39 -4.54
CA ASN A 110 19.25 1.69 -5.31
C ASN A 110 17.98 1.79 -4.44
N PHE A 111 17.99 1.19 -3.25
CA PHE A 111 16.87 1.18 -2.30
C PHE A 111 17.25 1.76 -0.93
N ALA A 112 18.20 2.71 -0.91
CA ALA A 112 18.69 3.34 0.31
C ALA A 112 17.71 4.38 0.89
N LYS A 113 16.77 4.87 0.07
CA LYS A 113 15.77 5.86 0.47
C LYS A 113 14.51 5.24 1.08
N THR A 114 14.38 3.92 1.00
CA THR A 114 13.29 3.18 1.63
C THR A 114 13.30 3.39 3.15
N PRO A 115 12.13 3.49 3.81
CA PRO A 115 12.08 3.57 5.26
C PRO A 115 12.85 2.44 5.94
N ALA A 116 13.67 2.78 6.94
CA ALA A 116 14.40 1.79 7.72
C ALA A 116 13.45 0.89 8.51
N LEU A 117 13.59 -0.43 8.35
CA LEU A 117 12.83 -1.39 9.13
C LEU A 117 13.42 -1.50 10.54
N VAL A 118 12.57 -1.64 11.54
CA VAL A 118 12.99 -1.76 12.94
C VAL A 118 13.14 -3.26 13.28
N PRO A 119 14.31 -3.71 13.78
CA PRO A 119 14.49 -5.09 14.23
C PRO A 119 13.40 -5.54 15.21
N GLY A 120 12.91 -6.77 15.05
CA GLY A 120 11.82 -7.33 15.85
C GLY A 120 10.42 -6.84 15.50
N LYS A 121 10.27 -5.79 14.67
CA LYS A 121 8.95 -5.34 14.20
C LYS A 121 8.27 -6.45 13.40
N LYS A 122 6.99 -6.68 13.65
CA LYS A 122 6.16 -7.61 12.91
C LYS A 122 5.24 -6.88 11.95
N PHE A 123 4.98 -7.52 10.81
CA PHE A 123 4.00 -7.03 9.83
C PHE A 123 3.02 -8.15 9.50
N LEU A 124 1.73 -7.79 9.38
CA LEU A 124 0.76 -8.58 8.64
C LEU A 124 0.89 -8.20 7.16
N VAL A 125 1.43 -9.11 6.35
CA VAL A 125 1.49 -8.95 4.90
C VAL A 125 0.16 -9.41 4.32
N LYS A 126 -0.57 -8.51 3.67
CA LYS A 126 -1.79 -8.82 2.93
C LYS A 126 -1.48 -8.88 1.44
N ALA A 127 -1.85 -9.98 0.79
CA ALA A 127 -1.64 -10.20 -0.64
C ALA A 127 -2.95 -9.91 -1.40
N PHE A 128 -2.94 -8.86 -2.22
CA PHE A 128 -4.08 -8.46 -3.03
C PHE A 128 -3.89 -8.87 -4.50
N GLN A 129 -4.74 -9.76 -4.99
CA GLN A 129 -4.85 -10.06 -6.40
C GLN A 129 -5.36 -8.84 -7.16
N ILE A 130 -4.62 -8.43 -8.18
CA ILE A 130 -5.07 -7.40 -9.12
C ILE A 130 -6.06 -8.03 -10.11
N LYS A 131 -7.19 -7.36 -10.39
CA LYS A 131 -8.19 -7.75 -11.38
C LYS A 131 -8.25 -6.69 -12.48
N GLY A 132 -8.14 -7.12 -13.73
CA GLY A 132 -8.12 -6.21 -14.86
C GLY A 132 -6.82 -5.40 -14.91
N ARG A 133 -6.93 -4.10 -15.24
CA ARG A 133 -5.80 -3.20 -15.45
C ARG A 133 -5.84 -2.07 -14.41
N VAL A 134 -4.73 -1.82 -13.73
CA VAL A 134 -4.59 -0.77 -12.70
C VAL A 134 -3.26 -0.03 -12.87
N THR A 135 -3.20 1.24 -12.48
CA THR A 135 -1.95 2.03 -12.50
C THR A 135 -1.17 1.87 -11.19
N SER A 136 0.07 2.35 -11.13
CA SER A 136 0.80 2.44 -9.86
C SER A 136 0.12 3.35 -8.83
N ASP A 137 -0.57 4.41 -9.26
CA ASP A 137 -1.32 5.29 -8.36
C ASP A 137 -2.54 4.58 -7.76
N ASP A 138 -3.18 3.68 -8.52
CA ASP A 138 -4.23 2.79 -8.00
C ASP A 138 -3.66 1.88 -6.90
N CYS A 139 -2.50 1.26 -7.14
CA CYS A 139 -1.80 0.43 -6.16
C CYS A 139 -1.45 1.21 -4.89
N LEU A 140 -0.85 2.39 -5.01
CA LEU A 140 -0.52 3.26 -3.88
C LEU A 140 -1.78 3.71 -3.11
N THR A 141 -2.87 3.99 -3.81
CA THR A 141 -4.17 4.31 -3.18
C THR A 141 -4.68 3.15 -2.34
N GLN A 142 -4.62 1.93 -2.86
CA GLN A 142 -5.01 0.73 -2.14
C GLN A 142 -4.10 0.47 -0.93
N LEU A 143 -2.77 0.60 -1.09
CA LEU A 143 -1.80 0.45 0.01
C LEU A 143 -2.05 1.46 1.13
N LYS A 144 -2.29 2.72 0.78
CA LYS A 144 -2.62 3.78 1.74
C LYS A 144 -3.92 3.49 2.48
N ARG A 145 -4.95 3.03 1.76
CA ARG A 145 -6.25 2.67 2.34
C ARG A 145 -6.12 1.57 3.40
N VAL A 146 -5.25 0.59 3.18
CA VAL A 146 -5.00 -0.49 4.16
C VAL A 146 -3.89 -0.16 5.16
N LYS A 147 -3.40 1.09 5.18
CA LYS A 147 -2.33 1.56 6.07
C LYS A 147 -1.06 0.73 5.95
N ALA A 148 -0.69 0.34 4.74
CA ALA A 148 0.56 -0.37 4.47
C ALA A 148 1.76 0.56 4.60
N THR A 149 2.87 0.03 5.11
CA THR A 149 4.19 0.67 5.03
C THR A 149 4.79 0.33 3.67
N LEU A 150 5.28 1.34 2.95
CA LEU A 150 5.95 1.16 1.67
C LEU A 150 7.44 0.88 1.94
N ILE A 151 7.87 -0.36 1.69
CA ILE A 151 9.19 -0.85 2.11
C ILE A 151 9.97 -1.56 0.99
N GLY A 152 9.50 -1.40 -0.25
CA GLY A 152 10.23 -1.72 -1.47
C GLY A 152 10.90 -3.10 -1.48
N ALA A 153 12.12 -3.16 -2.00
CA ALA A 153 12.85 -4.40 -2.20
C ALA A 153 13.22 -5.08 -0.88
N GLN A 154 13.40 -4.32 0.19
CA GLN A 154 13.72 -4.86 1.50
C GLN A 154 12.55 -5.66 2.08
N GLY A 155 11.31 -5.17 1.92
CA GLY A 155 10.10 -5.91 2.28
C GLY A 155 9.92 -7.18 1.45
N ALA A 156 10.06 -7.10 0.13
CA ALA A 156 9.99 -8.26 -0.77
C ALA A 156 11.03 -9.33 -0.39
N SER A 157 12.26 -8.93 -0.03
CA SER A 157 13.30 -9.87 0.42
C SER A 157 12.90 -10.63 1.69
N LEU A 158 12.20 -9.98 2.63
CA LEU A 158 11.74 -10.60 3.87
C LEU A 158 10.57 -11.55 3.62
N ALA A 159 9.61 -11.14 2.78
CA ALA A 159 8.49 -11.98 2.39
C ALA A 159 8.97 -13.28 1.73
N TYR A 160 9.94 -13.20 0.81
CA TYR A 160 10.55 -14.39 0.23
C TYR A 160 11.28 -15.23 1.30
N GLU A 161 12.17 -14.63 2.09
CA GLU A 161 13.02 -15.35 3.03
C GLU A 161 12.22 -16.16 4.06
N GLN A 162 11.11 -15.60 4.55
CA GLN A 162 10.33 -16.19 5.65
C GLN A 162 9.09 -16.94 5.17
N LYS A 163 8.50 -16.53 4.04
CA LYS A 163 7.14 -16.92 3.62
C LYS A 163 7.00 -17.10 2.11
N LYS A 164 8.07 -17.46 1.37
CA LYS A 164 8.00 -17.72 -0.08
C LYS A 164 6.91 -18.70 -0.51
N ASP A 165 6.53 -19.65 0.33
CA ASP A 165 5.49 -20.64 0.02
C ASP A 165 4.06 -20.06 0.10
N GLU A 166 3.90 -18.89 0.72
CA GLU A 166 2.66 -18.10 0.76
C GLU A 166 2.47 -17.20 -0.47
N LEU A 167 3.53 -16.99 -1.27
CA LEU A 167 3.48 -16.20 -2.49
C LEU A 167 2.73 -16.95 -3.58
N THR A 168 1.87 -16.26 -4.32
CA THR A 168 1.00 -16.92 -5.30
C THR A 168 1.79 -17.51 -6.47
N VAL A 169 1.45 -18.75 -6.81
CA VAL A 169 2.07 -19.49 -7.91
C VAL A 169 1.71 -18.85 -9.26
N SER A 170 2.67 -18.81 -10.17
CA SER A 170 2.57 -18.26 -11.53
C SER A 170 2.29 -16.75 -11.58
N GLN A 171 2.61 -16.01 -10.52
CA GLN A 171 2.37 -14.57 -10.43
C GLN A 171 3.56 -13.82 -9.82
N TRP A 172 3.61 -12.52 -10.12
CA TRP A 172 4.60 -11.57 -9.60
C TRP A 172 4.06 -10.87 -8.37
N SER A 173 4.74 -11.02 -7.23
CA SER A 173 4.37 -10.32 -5.98
C SER A 173 5.11 -8.99 -5.89
N LEU A 174 4.38 -7.87 -6.01
CA LEU A 174 4.88 -6.49 -6.01
C LEU A 174 5.05 -5.95 -4.59
N SER A 175 6.16 -5.26 -4.34
CA SER A 175 6.39 -4.51 -3.09
C SER A 175 6.75 -3.07 -3.42
N PHE A 176 5.82 -2.15 -3.17
CA PHE A 176 6.00 -0.73 -3.53
C PHE A 176 6.86 0.04 -2.53
N ASP A 177 7.44 1.12 -3.04
CA ASP A 177 7.92 2.29 -2.29
C ASP A 177 7.25 3.54 -2.86
N GLU A 178 7.46 4.70 -2.23
CA GLU A 178 7.19 5.99 -2.86
C GLU A 178 7.99 6.12 -4.16
N LYS A 179 7.42 6.76 -5.17
CA LYS A 179 8.04 6.85 -6.51
C LYS A 179 9.48 7.38 -6.46
N ASP A 180 9.72 8.44 -5.69
CA ASP A 180 11.04 9.10 -5.57
C ASP A 180 12.09 8.28 -4.80
N ASN A 181 11.65 7.21 -4.12
CA ASN A 181 12.49 6.25 -3.42
C ASN A 181 12.89 5.07 -4.30
N LEU A 182 12.18 4.85 -5.42
CA LEU A 182 12.52 3.79 -6.37
C LEU A 182 13.69 4.22 -7.26
N PRO A 183 14.56 3.28 -7.66
CA PRO A 183 15.64 3.60 -8.58
C PRO A 183 15.07 3.88 -9.97
N PHE A 184 15.64 4.87 -10.65
CA PHE A 184 15.31 5.22 -12.03
C PHE A 184 16.29 4.53 -12.98
N VAL A 185 15.84 3.48 -13.67
CA VAL A 185 16.67 2.62 -14.52
C VAL A 185 15.98 2.39 -15.86
N ASP A 186 16.71 2.64 -16.94
CA ASP A 186 16.25 2.56 -18.34
C ASP A 186 14.99 3.39 -18.63
N GLY A 187 14.87 4.56 -18.02
CA GLY A 187 13.77 5.49 -18.27
C GLY A 187 12.53 5.28 -17.38
N TYR A 188 12.59 4.38 -16.41
CA TYR A 188 11.46 4.04 -15.55
C TYR A 188 11.86 3.96 -14.07
N HIS A 189 10.93 4.31 -13.18
CA HIS A 189 11.08 3.96 -11.77
C HIS A 189 10.79 2.48 -11.60
N ARG A 190 11.60 1.77 -10.81
CA ARG A 190 11.57 0.32 -10.77
C ARG A 190 10.98 -0.24 -9.47
N VAL A 191 9.82 -0.88 -9.59
CA VAL A 191 9.12 -1.56 -8.50
C VAL A 191 9.64 -3.00 -8.37
N PRO A 192 10.11 -3.41 -7.18
CA PRO A 192 10.60 -4.77 -6.97
C PRO A 192 9.47 -5.80 -6.92
N SER A 193 9.72 -6.94 -7.54
CA SER A 193 8.75 -8.02 -7.68
C SER A 193 9.39 -9.41 -7.52
N VAL A 194 8.66 -10.33 -6.90
CA VAL A 194 9.08 -11.73 -6.76
C VAL A 194 8.13 -12.63 -7.53
N TYR A 195 8.63 -13.32 -8.56
CA TYR A 195 7.88 -14.35 -9.30
C TYR A 195 8.03 -15.71 -8.64
N ARG A 196 6.93 -16.46 -8.54
CA ARG A 196 6.95 -17.89 -8.20
C ARG A 196 6.53 -18.71 -9.41
N VAL A 197 7.44 -19.51 -9.95
CA VAL A 197 7.15 -20.43 -11.07
C VAL A 197 6.31 -21.59 -10.55
N SER A 198 5.42 -22.14 -11.39
CA SER A 198 4.65 -23.37 -11.09
C SER A 198 5.51 -24.57 -10.68
N GLY A 199 6.73 -24.68 -11.20
CA GLY A 199 7.71 -25.70 -10.81
C GLY A 199 8.46 -25.43 -9.49
N GLY A 200 8.10 -24.39 -8.73
CA GLY A 200 8.70 -24.07 -7.43
C GLY A 200 9.97 -23.20 -7.48
N GLY A 201 10.41 -22.78 -8.67
CA GLY A 201 11.49 -21.80 -8.84
C GLY A 201 11.03 -20.37 -8.57
N PHE A 202 11.98 -19.45 -8.37
CA PHE A 202 11.68 -18.05 -8.11
C PHE A 202 12.52 -17.10 -8.95
N GLY A 203 11.93 -15.95 -9.31
CA GLY A 203 12.62 -14.81 -9.92
C GLY A 203 12.47 -13.59 -9.02
N PHE A 204 13.51 -12.77 -8.92
CA PHE A 204 13.44 -11.46 -8.24
C PHE A 204 13.84 -10.39 -9.24
N ASP A 205 12.87 -9.57 -9.65
CA ASP A 205 13.02 -8.60 -10.72
C ASP A 205 12.50 -7.20 -10.34
N LEU A 206 12.52 -6.31 -11.33
CA LEU A 206 12.18 -4.90 -11.27
C LEU A 206 11.24 -4.53 -12.43
N ASP A 207 9.98 -4.27 -12.13
CA ASP A 207 8.98 -3.84 -13.10
C ASP A 207 8.85 -2.30 -13.15
N GLY A 208 8.36 -1.76 -14.26
CA GLY A 208 8.23 -0.31 -14.45
C GLY A 208 7.02 0.28 -13.71
N PHE A 209 7.25 1.25 -12.82
CA PHE A 209 6.21 2.01 -12.12
C PHE A 209 5.26 2.71 -13.10
N GLU A 210 5.77 3.19 -14.23
CA GLU A 210 4.99 3.88 -15.25
C GLU A 210 4.10 2.95 -16.11
N TYR A 211 4.21 1.62 -15.94
CA TYR A 211 3.33 0.68 -16.62
C TYR A 211 2.06 0.39 -15.84
N ASP A 212 1.06 -0.11 -16.56
CA ASP A 212 -0.11 -0.68 -15.94
C ASP A 212 0.17 -2.10 -15.44
N TRP A 213 -0.41 -2.41 -14.29
CA TRP A 213 -0.41 -3.73 -13.68
C TRP A 213 -1.63 -4.52 -14.13
N SER A 214 -1.49 -5.84 -14.18
CA SER A 214 -2.52 -6.78 -14.63
C SER A 214 -2.74 -7.90 -13.61
N ASP A 215 -3.64 -8.82 -13.94
CA ASP A 215 -3.90 -10.04 -13.17
C ASP A 215 -2.71 -10.99 -13.00
N ARG A 216 -1.59 -10.74 -13.70
CA ARG A 216 -0.31 -11.42 -13.49
C ARG A 216 0.40 -11.01 -12.20
N TYR A 217 -0.09 -9.97 -11.52
CA TYR A 217 0.54 -9.38 -10.35
C TYR A 217 -0.33 -9.50 -9.09
N VAL A 218 0.35 -9.59 -7.97
CA VAL A 218 -0.21 -9.60 -6.62
C VAL A 218 0.46 -8.47 -5.84
N LEU A 219 -0.33 -7.56 -5.28
CA LEU A 219 0.16 -6.42 -4.51
C LEU A 219 0.36 -6.83 -3.05
N LEU A 220 1.58 -6.71 -2.53
CA LEU A 220 1.90 -6.96 -1.12
C LEU A 220 1.76 -5.68 -0.30
N ALA A 221 0.92 -5.74 0.74
CA ALA A 221 0.70 -4.66 1.68
C ALA A 221 1.27 -5.04 3.06
N PHE A 222 2.30 -4.33 3.52
CA PHE A 222 2.94 -4.57 4.82
C PHE A 222 2.27 -3.71 5.90
N CYS A 223 1.22 -4.25 6.53
CA CYS A 223 0.47 -3.56 7.57
C CYS A 223 1.07 -3.86 8.96
N ASP A 224 0.94 -2.92 9.89
CA ASP A 224 1.13 -3.25 11.31
C ASP A 224 0.15 -4.36 11.71
N LEU A 225 0.55 -5.22 12.65
CA LEU A 225 -0.37 -6.19 13.25
C LEU A 225 -1.56 -5.41 13.85
N PRO A 226 -2.79 -5.94 13.75
CA PRO A 226 -3.92 -5.38 14.48
C PRO A 226 -3.51 -5.21 15.95
N ALA A 227 -3.83 -4.07 16.54
CA ALA A 227 -3.66 -3.90 17.97
C ALA A 227 -4.53 -4.96 18.65
N GLY A 228 -3.89 -6.05 19.10
CA GLY A 228 -4.51 -7.03 19.97
C GLY A 228 -4.62 -6.42 21.34
N GLU A 229 -5.85 -6.31 21.81
CA GLU A 229 -6.21 -6.13 23.22
C GLU A 229 -5.29 -6.99 24.08
N ALA A 230 -4.44 -6.32 24.88
CA ALA A 230 -3.65 -6.96 25.92
C ALA A 230 -4.55 -7.41 27.06
#